data_AF-A0A261XY17-F1
#
_entry.id   AF-A0A261XY17-F1
#
_cell.length_a   1.000
_cell.length_b   1.000
_cell.length_c   1.000
_cell.angle_alpha   90.00
_cell.angle_beta   90.00
_cell.angle_gamma   90.00
#
_symmetry.space_group_name_H-M   'P 1'
#
loop_
_entity.id
_entity.type
_entity.pdbx_description
1 polymer ?
#
loop_
_entity_poly.entity_id
_entity_poly.type
_entity_poly.pdbx_seq_one_letter_code
_entity_poly.pdbx_strand_id
1 'polypeptide(L)'
;MTFDAPPNRNYSNDLETAIQKFRMAAYMWQAFCSEQLYRNGFGHRTFRLHETWQPDTLSFQDVQNKISRETAHVHVIRAKKHSLKDILDPKIAQQSPDRDDSKKSLFSIFLEELNDYGPPFTNQNCYVAGLIMDTHWDTSRQVVLGHAALGGGAGNIRLGIFGSHSLHSWPRWVEDIEYCFMDSTATNTRYVANDAGESGEHWKCANVGMGAMLHEVGHCLTLAHTPTGLMSRGFNNYNRTFMPVEPHNSNPLPPSAEEGSHWHRLDIIRLRYHPCFRLPSDVLPPYASSPLASEFIPLDSGLRISAPAGLTMLEIWVDGRYNRHYEFINERQTYLPTSYDVDLVNIKLTVGWRQGQRLRLEGSTVNQQTFEMDDIIGFVESRIVKLPGVHGKCIKGADIGGRGLGAREASHVILSKPAQESNSLVSDLRRLHLGHSRDTEDAVPNAYVTHVRIHCGDALDGLVFFYSDGSTSFLGKTGGGTREFSIAKGDRIKHFVVRAGLWVDGIEIVTEQSRSGWCGGTGGALYVVEPPKGYSLVGCFATAGDWMDSFGIYYQSSV
;
A
#
# COMPACT_ATOMS: atom_id res chain seq x y z
N MET A 1 35.74 7.54 14.50
CA MET A 1 34.39 7.96 14.86
C MET A 1 34.43 9.38 15.37
N THR A 2 34.43 10.28 14.39
CA THR A 2 34.28 11.72 14.48
C THR A 2 33.23 12.17 13.45
N PHE A 3 32.88 13.45 13.47
CA PHE A 3 32.11 14.09 12.40
C PHE A 3 32.76 15.43 12.03
N ASP A 4 32.49 15.93 10.83
CA ASP A 4 33.04 17.23 10.41
C ASP A 4 32.44 18.38 11.22
N ALA A 5 33.31 19.28 11.67
CA ALA A 5 32.92 20.47 12.40
C ALA A 5 33.85 21.63 12.05
N PRO A 6 33.36 22.88 12.05
CA PRO A 6 34.22 24.04 11.84
C PRO A 6 35.11 24.27 13.08
N PRO A 7 36.31 24.85 12.91
CA PRO A 7 37.32 24.93 13.97
C PRO A 7 36.93 25.83 15.15
N ASN A 8 35.89 26.66 15.01
CA ASN A 8 35.41 27.59 16.00
C ASN A 8 34.35 27.01 16.96
N ARG A 9 34.07 25.70 16.91
CA ARG A 9 33.12 25.07 17.85
C ARG A 9 33.77 24.87 19.23
N ASN A 10 33.03 25.26 20.27
CA ASN A 10 33.46 25.14 21.67
C ASN A 10 33.22 23.73 22.26
N TYR A 11 33.16 22.69 21.41
CA TYR A 11 32.92 21.32 21.83
C TYR A 11 33.65 20.33 20.90
N SER A 12 33.90 19.12 21.39
CA SER A 12 34.56 18.07 20.61
C SER A 12 33.64 17.48 19.54
N ASN A 13 34.22 17.10 18.40
CA ASN A 13 33.52 16.43 17.30
C ASN A 13 33.67 14.90 17.36
N ASP A 14 33.59 14.36 18.57
CA ASP A 14 33.80 12.95 18.89
C ASP A 14 32.49 12.14 18.92
N LEU A 15 32.63 10.84 19.17
CA LEU A 15 31.51 9.90 19.26
C LEU A 15 30.55 10.24 20.41
N GLU A 16 31.04 10.66 21.57
CA GLU A 16 30.19 11.00 22.72
C GLU A 16 29.28 12.18 22.39
N THR A 17 29.83 13.22 21.77
CA THR A 17 29.05 14.38 21.32
C THR A 17 28.06 13.99 20.22
N ALA A 18 28.43 13.08 19.31
CA ALA A 18 27.53 12.56 18.30
C ALA A 18 26.34 11.79 18.91
N ILE A 19 26.59 10.95 19.92
CA ILE A 19 25.54 10.23 20.67
C ILE A 19 24.58 11.21 21.33
N GLN A 20 25.08 12.27 21.97
CA GLN A 20 24.25 13.31 22.60
C GLN A 20 23.33 13.98 21.57
N LYS A 21 23.89 14.43 20.45
CA LYS A 21 23.16 15.11 19.38
C LYS A 21 22.13 14.21 18.71
N PHE A 22 22.51 12.97 18.42
CA PHE A 22 21.60 12.02 17.79
C PHE A 22 20.44 11.63 18.71
N ARG A 23 20.73 11.44 20.00
CA ARG A 23 19.70 11.23 21.02
C ARG A 23 18.74 12.42 21.10
N MET A 24 19.26 13.65 21.16
CA MET A 24 18.44 14.86 21.22
C MET A 24 17.54 14.99 19.99
N ALA A 25 18.08 14.78 18.79
CA ALA A 25 17.30 14.77 17.56
C ALA A 25 16.16 13.74 17.60
N ALA A 26 16.41 12.53 18.10
CA ALA A 26 15.39 11.48 18.23
C ALA A 26 14.21 11.89 19.14
N TYR A 27 14.48 12.57 20.26
CA TYR A 27 13.43 13.10 21.13
C TYR A 27 12.70 14.31 20.52
N MET A 28 13.41 15.16 19.76
CA MET A 28 12.75 16.22 18.99
C MET A 28 11.80 15.64 17.94
N TRP A 29 12.18 14.57 17.25
CA TRP A 29 11.29 13.86 16.32
C TRP A 29 10.07 13.28 17.04
N GLN A 30 10.23 12.74 18.26
CA GLN A 30 9.09 12.29 19.06
C GLN A 30 8.15 13.44 19.43
N ALA A 31 8.69 14.59 19.84
CA ALA A 31 7.92 15.78 20.16
C ALA A 31 7.16 16.29 18.93
N PHE A 32 7.84 16.41 17.79
CA PHE A 32 7.22 16.75 16.50
C PHE A 32 6.07 15.80 16.17
N CYS A 33 6.30 14.49 16.18
CA CYS A 33 5.27 13.51 15.87
C CYS A 33 4.07 13.60 16.82
N SER A 34 4.31 13.66 18.13
CA SER A 34 3.25 13.78 19.15
C SER A 34 2.38 15.01 18.94
N GLU A 35 3.02 16.14 18.66
CA GLU A 35 2.36 17.42 18.41
C GLU A 35 1.54 17.38 17.11
N GLN A 36 2.12 16.87 16.02
CA GLN A 36 1.45 16.76 14.72
C GLN A 36 0.21 15.85 14.76
N LEU A 37 0.29 14.72 15.47
CA LEU A 37 -0.87 13.82 15.64
C LEU A 37 -1.93 14.46 16.57
N TYR A 38 -1.51 15.17 17.61
CA TYR A 38 -2.41 15.86 18.52
C TYR A 38 -3.22 16.96 17.81
N ARG A 39 -2.57 17.86 17.08
CA ARG A 39 -3.24 18.95 16.34
C ARG A 39 -4.21 18.43 15.26
N ASN A 40 -4.02 17.19 14.81
CA ASN A 40 -4.88 16.52 13.83
C ASN A 40 -6.03 15.71 14.47
N GLY A 41 -6.25 15.82 15.78
CA GLY A 41 -7.36 15.17 16.50
C GLY A 41 -7.08 13.74 16.97
N PHE A 42 -5.86 13.24 16.82
CA PHE A 42 -5.53 11.86 17.17
C PHE A 42 -4.87 11.70 18.55
N GLY A 43 -4.72 12.79 19.31
CA GLY A 43 -4.08 12.77 20.62
C GLY A 43 -2.55 12.67 20.54
N HIS A 44 -1.89 12.73 21.70
CA HIS A 44 -0.43 12.71 21.80
C HIS A 44 0.13 11.31 21.50
N ARG A 45 0.56 11.08 20.26
CA ARG A 45 1.05 9.80 19.75
C ARG A 45 2.36 9.97 19.03
N THR A 46 3.32 9.12 19.36
CA THR A 46 4.62 9.07 18.69
C THR A 46 5.16 7.65 18.70
N PHE A 47 6.16 7.37 17.86
CA PHE A 47 6.95 6.15 17.97
C PHE A 47 7.69 6.09 19.31
N ARG A 48 7.89 4.87 19.83
CA ARG A 48 8.70 4.63 21.03
C ARG A 48 10.16 4.39 20.65
N LEU A 49 11.06 5.03 21.38
CA LEU A 49 12.49 4.76 21.30
C LEU A 49 12.84 3.55 22.19
N HIS A 50 13.91 2.85 21.84
CA HIS A 50 14.49 1.84 22.73
C HIS A 50 15.25 2.57 23.84
N GLU A 51 14.68 2.58 25.05
CA GLU A 51 15.23 3.27 26.22
C GLU A 51 15.88 2.27 27.18
N THR A 52 16.91 2.75 27.87
CA THR A 52 17.59 2.00 28.93
C THR A 52 17.94 2.95 30.06
N TRP A 53 18.00 2.45 31.29
CA TRP A 53 18.54 3.20 32.42
C TRP A 53 20.02 3.53 32.24
N GLN A 54 20.35 4.79 31.97
CA GLN A 54 21.72 5.26 31.74
C GLN A 54 21.85 6.77 32.07
N PRO A 55 23.07 7.35 32.10
CA PRO A 55 23.25 8.79 32.25
C PRO A 55 22.51 9.56 31.17
N ASP A 56 21.70 10.53 31.58
CA ASP A 56 20.90 11.32 30.65
C ASP A 56 21.73 12.42 29.99
N THR A 57 21.41 12.72 28.74
CA THR A 57 22.09 13.78 27.99
C THR A 57 21.15 14.83 27.42
N LEU A 58 19.87 14.81 27.82
CA LEU A 58 18.85 15.72 27.28
C LEU A 58 18.89 17.10 27.92
N SER A 59 19.51 17.26 29.08
CA SER A 59 19.78 18.57 29.69
C SER A 59 21.26 18.68 30.03
N PHE A 60 21.84 19.85 29.79
CA PHE A 60 23.20 20.15 30.27
C PHE A 60 23.33 19.96 31.79
N GLN A 61 22.29 20.31 32.55
CA GLN A 61 22.29 20.17 34.01
C GLN A 61 22.33 18.70 34.43
N ASP A 62 21.62 17.83 33.71
CA ASP A 62 21.60 16.39 33.97
C ASP A 62 22.98 15.76 33.71
N VAL A 63 23.67 16.19 32.64
CA VAL A 63 25.05 15.77 32.34
C VAL A 63 26.01 16.21 33.44
N GLN A 64 25.96 17.48 33.86
CA GLN A 64 26.83 18.01 34.91
C GLN A 64 26.62 17.29 36.25
N ASN A 65 25.38 17.01 36.60
CA ASN A 65 25.00 16.35 37.85
C ASN A 65 25.02 14.82 37.76
N LYS A 66 25.36 14.25 36.60
CA LYS A 66 25.38 12.80 36.32
C LYS A 66 24.06 12.10 36.64
N ILE A 67 22.95 12.77 36.33
CA ILE A 67 21.61 12.22 36.55
C ILE A 67 21.38 11.08 35.56
N SER A 68 20.87 9.95 36.05
CA SER A 68 20.47 8.82 35.22
C SER A 68 18.95 8.68 35.20
N ARG A 69 18.40 8.30 34.05
CA ARG A 69 16.99 7.95 33.87
C ARG A 69 16.84 6.96 32.72
N GLU A 70 15.62 6.49 32.49
CA GLU A 70 15.28 5.83 31.24
C GLU A 70 15.41 6.84 30.10
N THR A 71 16.38 6.62 29.21
CA THR A 71 16.67 7.53 28.09
C THR A 71 17.11 6.71 26.87
N ALA A 72 16.91 7.24 25.67
CA ALA A 72 17.09 6.51 24.42
C ALA A 72 18.52 5.98 24.27
N HIS A 73 18.63 4.67 24.07
CA HIS A 73 19.90 3.99 23.88
C HIS A 73 20.35 4.08 22.43
N VAL A 74 21.55 4.66 22.22
CA VAL A 74 22.19 4.72 20.92
C VAL A 74 23.12 3.53 20.78
N HIS A 75 22.76 2.59 19.91
CA HIS A 75 23.61 1.43 19.61
C HIS A 75 24.81 1.86 18.76
N VAL A 76 26.02 1.66 19.27
CA VAL A 76 27.27 1.96 18.55
C VAL A 76 27.77 0.70 17.85
N ILE A 77 27.64 0.68 16.52
CA ILE A 77 28.04 -0.46 15.69
C ILE A 77 29.33 -0.12 14.97
N ARG A 78 30.41 -0.82 15.30
CA ARG A 78 31.66 -0.75 14.56
C ARG A 78 31.58 -1.71 13.38
N ALA A 79 31.66 -1.17 12.16
CA ALA A 79 31.66 -1.98 10.95
C ALA A 79 32.80 -3.02 10.97
N LYS A 80 32.49 -4.27 10.65
CA LYS A 80 33.45 -5.39 10.61
C LYS A 80 33.66 -5.93 9.19
N LYS A 81 32.62 -5.87 8.35
CA LYS A 81 32.66 -6.40 6.98
C LYS A 81 33.16 -5.34 5.99
N HIS A 82 32.99 -4.07 6.32
CA HIS A 82 33.37 -2.95 5.47
C HIS A 82 34.38 -2.04 6.17
N SER A 83 35.40 -1.60 5.43
CA SER A 83 36.40 -0.64 5.93
C SER A 83 35.89 0.79 5.80
N LEU A 84 36.55 1.72 6.50
CA LEU A 84 36.27 3.16 6.34
C LEU A 84 36.45 3.62 4.88
N LYS A 85 37.41 3.05 4.16
CA LYS A 85 37.64 3.36 2.75
C LYS A 85 36.45 2.94 1.86
N ASP A 86 35.80 1.84 2.19
CA ASP A 86 34.62 1.37 1.45
C ASP A 86 33.43 2.30 1.70
N ILE A 87 33.21 2.70 2.95
CA ILE A 87 32.14 3.64 3.34
C ILE A 87 32.35 5.03 2.70
N LEU A 88 33.60 5.49 2.62
CA LEU A 88 33.95 6.80 2.05
C LEU A 88 34.24 6.75 0.54
N ASP A 89 33.91 5.67 -0.16
CA ASP A 89 34.13 5.58 -1.61
C ASP A 89 33.30 6.65 -2.34
N PRO A 90 33.91 7.60 -3.07
CA PRO A 90 33.18 8.64 -3.78
C PRO A 90 32.18 8.10 -4.80
N LYS A 91 32.34 6.87 -5.29
CA LYS A 91 31.42 6.25 -6.26
C LYS A 91 30.11 5.75 -5.64
N ILE A 92 30.00 5.66 -4.32
CA ILE A 92 28.77 5.24 -3.64
C ILE A 92 28.08 6.38 -2.89
N ALA A 93 28.72 7.57 -2.82
CA ALA A 93 28.13 8.76 -2.24
C ALA A 93 26.93 9.23 -3.07
N GLN A 94 25.79 9.50 -2.43
CA GLN A 94 24.52 9.76 -3.13
C GLN A 94 24.56 10.96 -4.06
N GLN A 95 25.35 11.98 -3.72
CA GLN A 95 25.48 13.24 -4.45
C GLN A 95 26.62 13.24 -5.47
N SER A 96 27.35 12.14 -5.60
CA SER A 96 28.53 12.08 -6.46
C SER A 96 28.15 12.07 -7.93
N PRO A 97 28.80 12.89 -8.79
CA PRO A 97 28.61 12.82 -10.24
C PRO A 97 29.19 11.54 -10.83
N ASP A 98 30.16 10.92 -10.15
CA ASP A 98 30.82 9.68 -10.56
C ASP A 98 30.19 8.43 -9.93
N ARG A 99 28.93 8.54 -9.49
CA ARG A 99 28.21 7.46 -8.81
C ARG A 99 28.11 6.22 -9.70
N ASP A 100 28.37 5.07 -9.11
CA ASP A 100 28.40 3.76 -9.75
C ASP A 100 27.36 2.85 -9.10
N ASP A 101 26.18 2.75 -9.71
CA ASP A 101 25.05 1.95 -9.18
C ASP A 101 25.29 0.43 -9.26
N SER A 102 26.40 -0.02 -9.87
CA SER A 102 26.80 -1.43 -9.81
C SER A 102 27.44 -1.80 -8.47
N LYS A 103 27.90 -0.80 -7.71
CA LYS A 103 28.49 -1.00 -6.39
C LYS A 103 27.40 -1.16 -5.33
N LYS A 104 27.79 -1.80 -4.22
CA LYS A 104 26.93 -1.92 -3.05
C LYS A 104 26.67 -0.54 -2.45
N SER A 105 25.40 -0.20 -2.25
CA SER A 105 24.99 1.08 -1.67
C SER A 105 25.31 1.17 -0.17
N LEU A 106 25.39 2.39 0.36
CA LEU A 106 25.52 2.63 1.80
C LEU A 106 24.37 2.00 2.60
N PHE A 107 23.15 1.97 2.05
CA PHE A 107 22.00 1.31 2.65
C PHE A 107 22.23 -0.21 2.81
N SER A 108 22.72 -0.87 1.76
CA SER A 108 23.05 -2.30 1.80
C SER A 108 24.22 -2.60 2.74
N ILE A 109 25.25 -1.75 2.77
CA ILE A 109 26.37 -1.86 3.73
C ILE A 109 25.85 -1.78 5.17
N PHE A 110 25.00 -0.79 5.47
CA PHE A 110 24.43 -0.60 6.81
C PHE A 110 23.61 -1.82 7.25
N LEU A 111 22.76 -2.34 6.37
CA LEU A 111 21.96 -3.55 6.65
C LEU A 111 22.84 -4.78 6.92
N GLU A 112 23.94 -4.96 6.19
CA GLU A 112 24.86 -6.08 6.43
C GLU A 112 25.54 -6.01 7.79
N GLU A 113 25.90 -4.81 8.25
CA GLU A 113 26.49 -4.58 9.57
C GLU A 113 25.45 -4.73 10.69
N LEU A 114 24.20 -4.29 10.49
CA LEU A 114 23.10 -4.56 11.44
C LEU A 114 22.85 -6.05 11.62
N ASN A 115 22.82 -6.81 10.51
CA ASN A 115 22.64 -8.25 10.55
C ASN A 115 23.85 -8.96 11.21
N ASP A 116 25.08 -8.46 11.01
CA ASP A 116 26.27 -9.00 11.67
C ASP A 116 26.28 -8.73 13.18
N TYR A 117 25.85 -7.53 13.59
CA TYR A 117 25.76 -7.15 14.99
C TYR A 117 24.81 -8.07 15.77
N GLY A 118 23.74 -8.53 15.13
CA GLY A 118 22.80 -9.48 15.70
C GLY A 118 21.70 -8.79 16.52
N PRO A 119 21.21 -9.44 17.60
CA PRO A 119 20.17 -8.87 18.45
C PRO A 119 20.50 -7.45 18.95
N PRO A 120 19.53 -6.51 18.95
CA PRO A 120 18.10 -6.71 18.75
C PRO A 120 17.64 -6.72 17.28
N PHE A 121 18.53 -6.47 16.31
CA PHE A 121 18.16 -6.21 14.92
C PHE A 121 17.76 -7.47 14.13
N THR A 122 18.11 -8.66 14.61
CA THR A 122 17.83 -9.94 13.93
C THR A 122 16.65 -10.73 14.50
N ASN A 123 16.12 -10.36 15.68
CA ASN A 123 15.19 -11.22 16.42
C ASN A 123 13.71 -10.94 16.13
N GLN A 124 13.40 -9.75 15.63
CA GLN A 124 12.03 -9.28 15.41
C GLN A 124 11.99 -8.18 14.37
N ASN A 125 10.79 -7.76 13.98
CA ASN A 125 10.62 -6.57 13.16
C ASN A 125 11.20 -5.35 13.90
N CYS A 126 12.15 -4.66 13.29
CA CYS A 126 12.88 -3.56 13.90
C CYS A 126 12.80 -2.32 13.00
N TYR A 127 12.54 -1.16 13.62
CA TYR A 127 12.53 0.15 12.96
C TYR A 127 13.77 0.90 13.43
N VAL A 128 14.67 1.22 12.51
CA VAL A 128 15.99 1.74 12.81
C VAL A 128 16.16 3.11 12.15
N ALA A 129 16.51 4.12 12.96
CA ALA A 129 17.13 5.35 12.49
C ALA A 129 18.64 5.16 12.58
N GLY A 130 19.33 5.13 11.44
CA GLY A 130 20.76 4.85 11.33
C GLY A 130 21.56 6.11 11.00
N LEU A 131 22.63 6.35 11.74
CA LEU A 131 23.56 7.45 11.46
C LEU A 131 24.93 6.88 11.11
N ILE A 132 25.46 7.26 9.94
CA ILE A 132 26.77 6.85 9.47
C ILE A 132 27.81 7.82 10.03
N MET A 133 28.60 7.34 11.00
CA MET A 133 29.72 8.09 11.56
C MET A 133 30.90 8.17 10.59
N ASP A 134 31.83 9.09 10.86
CA ASP A 134 32.99 9.36 10.00
C ASP A 134 32.63 9.84 8.57
N THR A 135 31.37 10.23 8.34
CA THR A 135 30.94 10.95 7.12
C THR A 135 31.80 12.20 6.96
N HIS A 136 32.30 12.44 5.74
CA HIS A 136 33.30 13.45 5.49
C HIS A 136 33.03 14.30 4.24
N TRP A 137 33.21 15.60 4.36
CA TRP A 137 33.12 16.59 3.31
C TRP A 137 34.41 16.64 2.51
N ASP A 138 34.39 16.07 1.30
CA ASP A 138 35.48 16.17 0.37
C ASP A 138 35.48 17.55 -0.29
N THR A 139 36.28 18.46 0.26
CA THR A 139 36.43 19.84 -0.24
C THR A 139 36.92 19.92 -1.69
N SER A 140 37.64 18.90 -2.19
CA SER A 140 38.15 18.90 -3.57
C SER A 140 37.05 18.55 -4.58
N ARG A 141 36.20 17.60 -4.23
CA ARG A 141 35.08 17.13 -5.07
C ARG A 141 33.79 17.90 -4.83
N GLN A 142 33.68 18.61 -3.71
CA GLN A 142 32.45 19.21 -3.21
C GLN A 142 31.33 18.16 -3.03
N VAL A 143 31.68 17.00 -2.44
CA VAL A 143 30.76 15.87 -2.21
C VAL A 143 30.87 15.40 -0.76
N VAL A 144 29.73 15.05 -0.15
CA VAL A 144 29.68 14.41 1.17
C VAL A 144 29.89 12.89 1.01
N LEU A 145 31.04 12.38 1.46
CA LEU A 145 31.39 10.96 1.48
C LEU A 145 30.81 10.28 2.71
N GLY A 146 30.40 9.01 2.58
CA GLY A 146 29.75 8.28 3.69
C GLY A 146 28.31 8.73 3.97
N HIS A 147 27.72 9.55 3.09
CA HIS A 147 26.36 10.04 3.22
C HIS A 147 25.43 9.46 2.16
N ALA A 148 24.32 8.92 2.63
CA ALA A 148 23.09 8.75 1.87
C ALA A 148 21.90 9.10 2.78
N ALA A 149 20.93 9.81 2.24
CA ALA A 149 19.59 10.00 2.80
C ALA A 149 18.66 9.04 2.05
N LEU A 150 18.41 7.89 2.69
CA LEU A 150 17.59 6.81 2.13
C LEU A 150 16.83 6.07 3.23
N GLY A 151 15.57 5.76 2.99
CA GLY A 151 14.73 4.97 3.87
C GLY A 151 13.94 3.89 3.14
N GLY A 152 13.61 2.82 3.85
CA GLY A 152 12.87 1.68 3.30
C GLY A 152 12.86 0.46 4.22
N GLY A 153 12.75 -0.74 3.64
CA GLY A 153 12.80 -1.98 4.41
C GLY A 153 13.42 -3.15 3.66
N ALA A 154 14.08 -4.03 4.41
CA ALA A 154 14.65 -5.28 3.93
C ALA A 154 14.45 -6.38 4.99
N GLY A 155 13.72 -7.44 4.63
CA GLY A 155 13.38 -8.50 5.58
C GLY A 155 12.59 -7.98 6.77
N ASN A 156 13.07 -8.24 7.99
CA ASN A 156 12.50 -7.76 9.25
C ASN A 156 12.96 -6.35 9.65
N ILE A 157 13.89 -5.73 8.92
CA ILE A 157 14.42 -4.41 9.28
C ILE A 157 13.79 -3.34 8.38
N ARG A 158 13.20 -2.33 9.00
CA ARG A 158 12.89 -1.03 8.39
C ARG A 158 13.97 -0.05 8.81
N LEU A 159 14.57 0.65 7.85
CA LEU A 159 15.78 1.44 8.07
C LEU A 159 15.64 2.78 7.36
N GLY A 160 15.96 3.87 8.05
CA GLY A 160 16.26 5.18 7.47
C GLY A 160 17.69 5.56 7.84
N ILE A 161 18.56 5.84 6.87
CA ILE A 161 19.96 6.21 7.10
C ILE A 161 20.23 7.67 6.78
N PHE A 162 21.21 8.24 7.48
CA PHE A 162 21.75 9.57 7.22
C PHE A 162 23.25 9.64 7.57
N GLY A 163 23.94 10.66 7.06
CA GLY A 163 25.37 10.89 7.33
C GLY A 163 25.59 11.83 8.52
N SER A 164 26.74 11.73 9.19
CA SER A 164 27.06 12.57 10.36
C SER A 164 27.51 14.00 10.05
N HIS A 165 27.62 14.40 8.78
CA HIS A 165 28.20 15.68 8.34
C HIS A 165 27.48 16.92 8.90
N SER A 166 26.17 16.84 9.13
CA SER A 166 25.38 17.96 9.66
C SER A 166 25.41 18.07 11.19
N LEU A 167 25.97 17.09 11.93
CA LEU A 167 25.94 17.06 13.40
C LEU A 167 26.52 18.31 14.05
N HIS A 168 27.48 18.99 13.40
CA HIS A 168 28.03 20.25 13.90
C HIS A 168 26.98 21.35 14.10
N SER A 169 25.79 21.23 13.54
CA SER A 169 24.68 22.20 13.70
C SER A 169 23.58 21.74 14.65
N TRP A 170 23.58 20.48 15.11
CA TRP A 170 22.49 19.91 15.89
C TRP A 170 22.61 20.25 17.40
N PRO A 171 21.50 20.35 18.14
CA PRO A 171 21.53 20.55 19.58
C PRO A 171 22.04 19.30 20.31
N ARG A 172 22.78 19.46 21.41
CA ARG A 172 23.21 18.32 22.28
C ARG A 172 22.20 17.99 23.36
N TRP A 173 21.46 18.99 23.81
CA TRP A 173 20.46 18.97 24.87
C TRP A 173 19.37 20.00 24.57
N VAL A 174 18.29 20.00 25.32
CA VAL A 174 17.10 20.84 25.10
C VAL A 174 17.46 22.33 25.11
N GLU A 175 18.38 22.74 25.98
CA GLU A 175 18.80 24.14 26.09
C GLU A 175 19.56 24.63 24.84
N ASP A 176 20.11 23.74 24.00
CA ASP A 176 20.80 24.11 22.77
C ASP A 176 19.82 24.33 21.58
N ILE A 177 18.55 23.94 21.69
CA ILE A 177 17.59 23.94 20.56
C ILE A 177 17.45 25.34 19.95
N GLU A 178 17.15 26.34 20.78
CA GLU A 178 17.03 27.73 20.33
C GLU A 178 18.34 28.22 19.71
N TYR A 179 19.47 28.00 20.40
CA TYR A 179 20.78 28.44 19.91
C TYR A 179 21.11 27.86 18.54
N CYS A 180 20.83 26.57 18.31
CA CYS A 180 21.09 25.91 17.05
C CYS A 180 20.17 26.41 15.93
N PHE A 181 18.87 26.59 16.20
CA PHE A 181 17.91 27.10 15.20
C PHE A 181 17.99 28.61 14.95
N MET A 182 18.72 29.35 15.79
CA MET A 182 18.98 30.78 15.58
C MET A 182 20.43 31.07 15.10
N ASP A 183 21.28 30.05 14.94
CA ASP A 183 22.68 30.18 14.50
C ASP A 183 22.77 30.56 13.01
N SER A 184 22.80 31.86 12.73
CA SER A 184 22.98 32.44 11.40
C SER A 184 24.44 32.49 10.93
N THR A 185 25.36 31.78 11.60
CA THR A 185 26.73 31.67 11.12
C THR A 185 26.76 31.03 9.73
N ALA A 186 27.38 31.71 8.77
CA ALA A 186 27.52 31.24 7.40
C ALA A 186 28.34 29.95 7.32
N THR A 187 27.89 28.99 6.50
CA THR A 187 28.58 27.73 6.27
C THR A 187 29.94 27.96 5.62
N ASN A 188 31.02 27.56 6.31
CA ASN A 188 32.37 27.60 5.74
C ASN A 188 32.71 26.28 5.05
N THR A 189 32.57 26.26 3.73
CA THR A 189 32.79 25.06 2.88
C THR A 189 34.23 24.58 2.81
N ARG A 190 35.16 25.25 3.49
CA ARG A 190 36.51 24.72 3.74
C ARG A 190 36.55 23.62 4.80
N TYR A 191 35.51 23.53 5.63
CA TYR A 191 35.47 22.60 6.78
C TYR A 191 34.24 21.71 6.81
N VAL A 192 33.09 22.20 6.32
CA VAL A 192 31.80 21.50 6.42
C VAL A 192 30.99 21.65 5.14
N ALA A 193 30.11 20.68 4.87
CA ALA A 193 29.31 20.68 3.67
C ALA A 193 28.24 21.79 3.65
N ASN A 194 28.02 22.39 2.47
CA ASN A 194 26.76 23.04 2.14
C ASN A 194 25.87 22.02 1.44
N ASP A 195 25.20 21.18 2.21
CA ASP A 195 24.54 19.96 1.74
C ASP A 195 23.50 20.27 0.65
N ALA A 196 23.71 19.71 -0.56
CA ALA A 196 22.94 20.01 -1.78
C ALA A 196 22.78 21.51 -2.11
N GLY A 197 23.58 22.40 -1.52
CA GLY A 197 23.43 23.85 -1.63
C GLY A 197 22.38 24.47 -0.70
N GLU A 198 21.81 23.70 0.23
CA GLU A 198 20.60 24.04 0.98
C GLU A 198 20.85 24.48 2.43
N SER A 199 22.06 24.23 2.95
CA SER A 199 22.46 24.71 4.27
C SER A 199 22.73 26.23 4.22
N GLY A 200 23.85 26.68 3.66
CA GLY A 200 24.25 28.10 3.59
C GLY A 200 24.54 28.79 4.94
N GLU A 201 23.78 28.47 5.99
CA GLU A 201 23.92 28.90 7.38
C GLU A 201 23.69 27.70 8.31
N HIS A 202 24.19 27.78 9.55
CA HIS A 202 24.11 26.67 10.49
C HIS A 202 22.68 26.27 10.89
N TRP A 203 21.76 27.22 11.07
CA TRP A 203 20.37 26.90 11.41
C TRP A 203 19.65 26.11 10.31
N LYS A 204 19.93 26.44 9.04
CA LYS A 204 19.44 25.68 7.88
C LYS A 204 20.11 24.30 7.79
N CYS A 205 21.40 24.20 8.11
CA CYS A 205 22.08 22.91 8.24
C CYS A 205 21.41 22.02 9.30
N ALA A 206 20.95 22.62 10.41
CA ALA A 206 20.23 21.90 11.46
C ALA A 206 18.86 21.40 10.96
N ASN A 207 18.13 22.23 10.20
CA ASN A 207 16.87 21.84 9.55
C ASN A 207 17.06 20.71 8.55
N VAL A 208 17.95 20.88 7.57
CA VAL A 208 18.22 19.88 6.53
C VAL A 208 18.69 18.59 7.18
N GLY A 209 19.63 18.64 8.12
CA GLY A 209 20.13 17.45 8.79
C GLY A 209 19.06 16.69 9.59
N MET A 210 18.37 17.35 10.53
CA MET A 210 17.39 16.67 11.39
C MET A 210 16.08 16.36 10.66
N GLY A 211 15.62 17.27 9.81
CA GLY A 211 14.38 17.14 9.07
C GLY A 211 14.47 16.14 7.93
N ALA A 212 15.54 16.16 7.12
CA ALA A 212 15.71 15.18 6.05
C ALA A 212 15.98 13.79 6.63
N MET A 213 16.68 13.68 7.76
CA MET A 213 16.77 12.39 8.45
C MET A 213 15.40 11.91 8.96
N LEU A 214 14.54 12.80 9.46
CA LEU A 214 13.16 12.44 9.82
C LEU A 214 12.32 12.01 8.61
N HIS A 215 12.57 12.58 7.43
CA HIS A 215 11.98 12.11 6.17
C HIS A 215 12.36 10.64 5.89
N GLU A 216 13.63 10.27 6.04
CA GLU A 216 14.08 8.88 5.86
C GLU A 216 13.51 7.94 6.95
N VAL A 217 13.38 8.43 8.17
CA VAL A 217 12.66 7.72 9.24
C VAL A 217 11.16 7.58 8.90
N GLY A 218 10.58 8.55 8.18
CA GLY A 218 9.22 8.46 7.65
C GLY A 218 9.04 7.28 6.70
N HIS A 219 9.99 7.04 5.78
CA HIS A 219 9.98 5.85 4.92
C HIS A 219 10.10 4.54 5.72
N CYS A 220 10.90 4.53 6.78
CA CYS A 220 10.97 3.41 7.73
C CYS A 220 9.60 3.15 8.40
N LEU A 221 8.83 4.21 8.66
CA LEU A 221 7.45 4.19 9.16
C LEU A 221 6.39 4.01 8.06
N THR A 222 6.76 3.43 6.91
CA THR A 222 5.89 3.12 5.76
C THR A 222 5.29 4.32 5.03
N LEU A 223 5.80 5.53 5.28
CA LEU A 223 5.36 6.72 4.56
C LEU A 223 5.99 6.78 3.17
N ALA A 224 5.22 7.27 2.19
CA ALA A 224 5.67 7.56 0.84
C ALA A 224 5.79 9.07 0.64
N HIS A 225 6.38 9.50 -0.47
CA HIS A 225 6.37 10.92 -0.82
C HIS A 225 4.94 11.45 -0.94
N THR A 226 4.71 12.62 -0.36
CA THR A 226 3.43 13.32 -0.41
C THR A 226 3.58 14.70 -1.05
N PRO A 227 2.49 15.36 -1.48
CA PRO A 227 2.58 16.64 -2.18
C PRO A 227 3.21 17.77 -1.35
N THR A 228 2.95 17.79 -0.05
CA THR A 228 3.49 18.78 0.91
C THR A 228 4.00 18.08 2.16
N GLY A 229 4.56 18.82 3.11
CA GLY A 229 5.00 18.26 4.39
C GLY A 229 6.43 17.73 4.36
N LEU A 230 6.82 17.02 5.44
CA LEU A 230 8.15 16.45 5.59
C LEU A 230 8.46 15.36 4.55
N MET A 231 7.49 14.57 4.10
CA MET A 231 7.68 13.60 3.02
C MET A 231 7.81 14.26 1.62
N SER A 232 7.83 15.59 1.58
CA SER A 232 8.19 16.43 0.43
C SER A 232 9.44 17.25 0.81
N ARG A 233 9.44 18.56 0.54
CA ARG A 233 10.55 19.48 0.83
C ARG A 233 10.39 20.26 2.15
N GLY A 234 9.39 19.93 2.96
CA GLY A 234 9.09 20.63 4.20
C GLY A 234 10.17 20.56 5.28
N PHE A 235 11.07 19.58 5.19
CA PHE A 235 12.17 19.41 6.13
C PHE A 235 13.15 20.58 6.18
N ASN A 236 13.22 21.41 5.12
CA ASN A 236 14.04 22.62 5.13
C ASN A 236 13.61 23.64 6.20
N ASN A 237 12.35 23.55 6.63
CA ASN A 237 11.72 24.46 7.58
C ASN A 237 11.43 23.78 8.94
N TYR A 238 12.11 22.66 9.23
CA TYR A 238 11.84 21.83 10.41
C TYR A 238 11.80 22.60 11.75
N ASN A 239 12.63 23.64 11.90
CA ASN A 239 12.63 24.55 13.06
C ASN A 239 11.28 25.21 13.33
N ARG A 240 10.45 25.46 12.29
CA ARG A 240 9.25 26.30 12.41
C ARG A 240 8.15 25.68 13.27
N THR A 241 8.20 24.37 13.53
CA THR A 241 7.31 23.71 14.50
C THR A 241 7.76 23.94 15.95
N PHE A 242 9.03 24.28 16.16
CA PHE A 242 9.63 24.45 17.50
C PHE A 242 9.82 25.91 17.89
N MET A 243 9.99 26.79 16.90
CA MET A 243 10.41 28.17 17.12
C MET A 243 9.31 29.17 16.78
N PRO A 244 9.08 30.21 17.61
CA PRO A 244 8.10 31.25 17.33
C PRO A 244 8.57 32.28 16.28
N VAL A 245 9.87 32.31 15.98
CA VAL A 245 10.54 33.16 14.99
C VAL A 245 11.72 32.40 14.40
N GLU A 246 12.27 32.86 13.28
CA GLU A 246 13.47 32.27 12.67
C GLU A 246 14.46 33.36 12.22
N PRO A 247 15.73 33.02 11.95
CA PRO A 247 16.70 33.99 11.46
C PRO A 247 16.21 34.74 10.21
N HIS A 248 16.51 36.04 10.16
CA HIS A 248 16.13 36.94 9.06
C HIS A 248 14.61 37.14 8.85
N ASN A 249 13.77 36.60 9.74
CA ASN A 249 12.32 36.80 9.72
C ASN A 249 11.79 37.09 11.13
N SER A 250 11.46 38.36 11.39
CA SER A 250 10.95 38.80 12.69
C SER A 250 9.46 38.58 12.89
N ASN A 251 8.74 38.03 11.89
CA ASN A 251 7.31 37.76 12.04
C ASN A 251 7.10 36.53 12.91
N PRO A 252 6.10 36.53 13.81
CA PRO A 252 5.68 35.32 14.50
C PRO A 252 5.33 34.20 13.51
N LEU A 253 5.72 32.98 13.83
CA LEU A 253 5.47 31.76 13.04
C LEU A 253 4.23 31.01 13.61
N PRO A 254 3.00 31.30 13.13
CA PRO A 254 1.86 30.45 13.42
C PRO A 254 1.96 29.11 12.66
N PRO A 255 1.17 28.08 13.03
CA PRO A 255 1.15 26.80 12.31
C PRO A 255 0.91 26.93 10.79
N SER A 256 0.14 27.93 10.35
CA SER A 256 -0.09 28.19 8.92
C SER A 256 1.14 28.70 8.17
N ALA A 257 2.19 29.14 8.88
CA ALA A 257 3.46 29.63 8.33
C ALA A 257 4.61 28.62 8.49
N GLU A 258 4.33 27.37 8.87
CA GLU A 258 5.34 26.31 9.01
C GLU A 258 5.95 25.86 7.66
N GLU A 259 5.40 26.33 6.52
CA GLU A 259 5.94 26.09 5.16
C GLU A 259 6.40 24.64 4.90
N GLY A 260 5.54 23.68 5.26
CA GLY A 260 5.81 22.25 5.05
C GLY A 260 6.44 21.53 6.24
N SER A 261 6.78 22.21 7.35
CA SER A 261 7.17 21.56 8.59
C SER A 261 5.97 20.92 9.31
N HIS A 262 5.35 19.95 8.65
CA HIS A 262 4.22 19.16 9.13
C HIS A 262 4.20 17.80 8.44
N TRP A 263 3.46 16.85 8.99
CA TRP A 263 3.07 15.64 8.23
C TRP A 263 1.90 15.97 7.31
N HIS A 264 1.96 15.52 6.04
CA HIS A 264 0.81 15.64 5.15
C HIS A 264 -0.38 14.86 5.74
N ARG A 265 -1.62 15.25 5.40
CA ARG A 265 -2.82 14.60 5.96
C ARG A 265 -2.84 13.08 5.74
N LEU A 266 -2.40 12.63 4.56
CA LEU A 266 -2.23 11.20 4.23
C LEU A 266 -1.28 10.49 5.23
N ASP A 267 -0.18 11.14 5.58
CA ASP A 267 0.84 10.59 6.48
C ASP A 267 0.31 10.53 7.91
N ILE A 268 -0.42 11.56 8.36
CA ILE A 268 -1.14 11.56 9.63
C ILE A 268 -2.07 10.34 9.76
N ILE A 269 -2.82 10.03 8.70
CA ILE A 269 -3.77 8.90 8.68
C ILE A 269 -3.03 7.56 8.75
N ARG A 270 -1.91 7.42 8.03
CA ARG A 270 -1.06 6.22 8.09
C ARG A 270 -0.47 6.05 9.48
N LEU A 271 0.15 7.11 10.03
CA LEU A 271 0.75 7.11 11.36
C LEU A 271 -0.27 6.81 12.47
N ARG A 272 -1.53 7.25 12.35
CA ARG A 272 -2.60 6.92 13.33
C ARG A 272 -2.74 5.42 13.55
N TYR A 273 -2.57 4.61 12.52
CA TYR A 273 -2.72 3.15 12.58
C TYR A 273 -1.39 2.38 12.57
N HIS A 274 -0.26 3.08 12.40
CA HIS A 274 1.06 2.47 12.40
C HIS A 274 1.37 1.84 13.77
N PRO A 275 1.88 0.61 13.84
CA PRO A 275 2.14 -0.08 15.10
C PRO A 275 3.02 0.70 16.08
N CYS A 276 4.01 1.44 15.59
CA CYS A 276 4.89 2.26 16.45
C CYS A 276 4.16 3.40 17.17
N PHE A 277 3.02 3.87 16.66
CA PHE A 277 2.25 5.02 17.17
C PHE A 277 1.02 4.61 17.97
N ARG A 278 0.83 3.30 18.18
CA ARG A 278 -0.31 2.73 18.89
C ARG A 278 -0.24 3.08 20.38
N LEU A 279 -1.36 3.52 20.93
CA LEU A 279 -1.52 3.72 22.37
C LEU A 279 -2.13 2.47 23.01
N PRO A 280 -1.84 2.19 24.31
CA PRO A 280 -2.49 1.09 25.02
C PRO A 280 -4.02 1.18 25.07
N SER A 281 -4.58 2.39 24.95
CA SER A 281 -6.02 2.66 24.94
C SER A 281 -6.67 2.53 23.55
N ASP A 282 -5.91 2.20 22.50
CA ASP A 282 -6.49 2.01 21.17
C ASP A 282 -7.37 0.77 21.09
N VAL A 283 -8.61 0.98 20.66
CA VAL A 283 -9.51 -0.10 20.29
C VAL A 283 -9.47 -0.24 18.77
N LEU A 284 -8.95 -1.37 18.30
CA LEU A 284 -9.02 -1.71 16.88
C LEU A 284 -10.34 -2.44 16.57
N PRO A 285 -10.91 -2.24 15.37
CA PRO A 285 -12.04 -3.04 14.92
C PRO A 285 -11.72 -4.55 14.98
N PRO A 286 -12.71 -5.43 15.27
CA PRO A 286 -12.47 -6.88 15.36
C PRO A 286 -11.86 -7.50 14.10
N TYR A 287 -12.14 -6.93 12.93
CA TYR A 287 -11.65 -7.37 11.64
C TYR A 287 -10.29 -6.74 11.26
N ALA A 288 -9.72 -5.87 12.08
CA ALA A 288 -8.48 -5.16 11.76
C ALA A 288 -7.28 -6.10 11.53
N SER A 289 -7.29 -7.31 12.11
CA SER A 289 -6.25 -8.32 11.91
C SER A 289 -6.51 -9.23 10.71
N SER A 290 -7.53 -8.95 9.89
CA SER A 290 -7.85 -9.78 8.73
C SER A 290 -6.62 -9.94 7.83
N PRO A 291 -6.22 -11.18 7.50
CA PRO A 291 -5.12 -11.44 6.59
C PRO A 291 -5.54 -11.36 5.11
N LEU A 292 -6.85 -11.24 4.84
CA LEU A 292 -7.38 -11.21 3.49
C LEU A 292 -7.00 -9.92 2.77
N ALA A 293 -6.52 -10.05 1.54
CA ALA A 293 -6.16 -8.93 0.69
C ALA A 293 -7.39 -8.08 0.33
N SER A 294 -7.15 -6.81 0.02
CA SER A 294 -8.18 -5.93 -0.52
C SER A 294 -8.30 -6.14 -2.03
N GLU A 295 -9.52 -6.02 -2.55
CA GLU A 295 -9.84 -6.35 -3.95
C GLU A 295 -10.71 -5.28 -4.60
N PHE A 296 -10.61 -5.19 -5.93
CA PHE A 296 -11.46 -4.34 -6.76
C PHE A 296 -12.43 -5.20 -7.56
N ILE A 297 -13.73 -4.98 -7.35
CA ILE A 297 -14.81 -5.74 -7.96
C ILE A 297 -15.54 -4.82 -8.95
N PRO A 298 -15.57 -5.12 -10.25
CA PRO A 298 -16.23 -4.25 -11.22
C PRO A 298 -17.74 -4.19 -10.99
N LEU A 299 -18.32 -3.00 -11.13
CA LEU A 299 -19.75 -2.71 -11.06
C LEU A 299 -20.21 -2.11 -12.40
N ASP A 300 -21.50 -1.91 -12.59
CA ASP A 300 -22.06 -1.31 -13.81
C ASP A 300 -21.75 0.20 -13.93
N SER A 301 -21.73 0.93 -12.81
CA SER A 301 -21.40 2.36 -12.72
C SER A 301 -19.95 2.64 -12.30
N GLY A 302 -19.17 1.61 -11.93
CA GLY A 302 -17.81 1.77 -11.48
C GLY A 302 -17.21 0.52 -10.86
N LEU A 303 -16.79 0.58 -9.59
CA LEU A 303 -16.21 -0.57 -8.90
C LEU A 303 -16.54 -0.56 -7.41
N ARG A 304 -16.49 -1.72 -6.77
CA ARG A 304 -16.50 -1.90 -5.31
C ARG A 304 -15.10 -2.24 -4.85
N ILE A 305 -14.64 -1.53 -3.83
CA ILE A 305 -13.47 -1.89 -3.05
C ILE A 305 -13.93 -2.83 -1.94
N SER A 306 -13.34 -4.02 -1.85
CA SER A 306 -13.43 -4.89 -0.68
C SER A 306 -12.16 -4.69 0.14
N ALA A 307 -12.30 -4.31 1.40
CA ALA A 307 -11.20 -4.03 2.32
C ALA A 307 -11.44 -4.75 3.66
N PRO A 308 -11.18 -6.07 3.76
CA PRO A 308 -11.54 -6.88 4.92
C PRO A 308 -11.00 -6.37 6.26
N ALA A 309 -9.84 -5.71 6.25
CA ALA A 309 -9.22 -5.12 7.44
C ALA A 309 -9.78 -3.73 7.83
N GLY A 310 -10.74 -3.20 7.08
CA GLY A 310 -11.29 -1.85 7.24
C GLY A 310 -10.47 -0.81 6.50
N LEU A 311 -11.13 -0.05 5.62
CA LEU A 311 -10.56 1.03 4.82
C LEU A 311 -10.37 2.28 5.68
N THR A 312 -9.14 2.80 5.76
CA THR A 312 -8.84 4.06 6.47
C THR A 312 -8.91 5.25 5.51
N MET A 313 -8.46 5.05 4.27
CA MET A 313 -8.36 6.10 3.26
C MET A 313 -8.36 5.54 1.84
N LEU A 314 -8.83 6.35 0.89
CA LEU A 314 -8.72 6.13 -0.55
C LEU A 314 -8.13 7.36 -1.24
N GLU A 315 -6.97 7.23 -1.85
CA GLU A 315 -6.27 8.25 -2.64
C GLU A 315 -6.66 8.15 -4.12
N ILE A 316 -6.79 9.31 -4.77
CA ILE A 316 -7.08 9.42 -6.20
C ILE A 316 -5.95 10.17 -6.88
N TRP A 317 -5.43 9.54 -7.93
CA TRP A 317 -4.31 10.03 -8.73
C TRP A 317 -4.74 10.21 -10.18
N VAL A 318 -4.30 11.30 -10.80
CA VAL A 318 -4.57 11.60 -12.22
C VAL A 318 -3.23 11.84 -12.91
N ASP A 319 -2.93 11.05 -13.93
CA ASP A 319 -1.66 11.07 -14.67
C ASP A 319 -0.42 11.04 -13.76
N GLY A 320 -0.45 10.16 -12.75
CA GLY A 320 0.63 9.99 -11.78
C GLY A 320 0.76 11.13 -10.76
N ARG A 321 -0.14 12.11 -10.76
CA ARG A 321 -0.17 13.20 -9.79
C ARG A 321 -1.27 12.99 -8.78
N TYR A 322 -0.94 13.19 -7.51
CA TYR A 322 -1.93 13.22 -6.44
C TYR A 322 -2.98 14.29 -6.74
N ASN A 323 -4.26 13.91 -6.70
CA ASN A 323 -5.37 14.85 -6.88
C ASN A 323 -6.06 15.13 -5.55
N ARG A 324 -6.53 14.08 -4.87
CA ARG A 324 -7.25 14.17 -3.59
C ARG A 324 -7.31 12.81 -2.89
N HIS A 325 -7.96 12.78 -1.74
CA HIS A 325 -8.29 11.55 -1.03
C HIS A 325 -9.69 11.62 -0.40
N TYR A 326 -10.20 10.46 -0.01
CA TYR A 326 -11.34 10.28 0.87
C TYR A 326 -10.85 9.64 2.17
N GLU A 327 -11.20 10.26 3.29
CA GLU A 327 -10.93 9.73 4.62
C GLU A 327 -12.15 8.99 5.14
N PHE A 328 -11.95 7.81 5.74
CA PHE A 328 -13.01 7.03 6.37
C PHE A 328 -12.91 7.03 7.89
N ILE A 329 -11.96 7.77 8.42
CA ILE A 329 -11.66 7.83 9.84
C ILE A 329 -12.45 8.95 10.50
N ASN A 330 -12.93 8.71 11.72
CA ASN A 330 -13.54 9.72 12.58
C ASN A 330 -13.24 9.38 14.04
N GLU A 331 -13.00 10.38 14.89
CA GLU A 331 -12.74 10.25 16.33
C GLU A 331 -13.78 9.37 17.06
N ARG A 332 -15.01 9.29 16.54
CA ARG A 332 -16.11 8.51 17.13
C ARG A 332 -16.37 7.15 16.47
N GLN A 333 -15.72 6.84 15.33
CA GLN A 333 -15.99 5.61 14.59
C GLN A 333 -15.10 4.48 15.06
N THR A 334 -15.69 3.54 15.80
CA THR A 334 -15.08 2.24 16.11
C THR A 334 -15.10 1.27 14.92
N TYR A 335 -15.89 1.57 13.89
CA TYR A 335 -16.06 0.72 12.71
C TYR A 335 -15.74 1.50 11.43
N LEU A 336 -14.77 1.00 10.69
CA LEU A 336 -14.39 1.46 9.36
C LEU A 336 -15.07 0.61 8.28
N PRO A 337 -15.32 1.17 7.09
CA PRO A 337 -15.95 0.41 6.02
C PRO A 337 -15.04 -0.73 5.57
N THR A 338 -15.58 -1.96 5.56
CA THR A 338 -14.91 -3.11 4.94
C THR A 338 -15.23 -3.25 3.46
N SER A 339 -16.09 -2.37 2.93
CA SER A 339 -16.33 -2.22 1.50
C SER A 339 -16.73 -0.79 1.17
N TYR A 340 -16.40 -0.32 -0.04
CA TYR A 340 -16.75 1.02 -0.52
C TYR A 340 -17.01 1.01 -2.02
N ASP A 341 -18.17 1.53 -2.42
CA ASP A 341 -18.54 1.64 -3.83
C ASP A 341 -18.06 2.96 -4.41
N VAL A 342 -17.31 2.85 -5.49
CA VAL A 342 -16.77 3.94 -6.27
C VAL A 342 -17.58 4.10 -7.54
N ASP A 343 -18.32 5.19 -7.62
CA ASP A 343 -19.02 5.61 -8.82
C ASP A 343 -18.06 6.38 -9.76
N LEU A 344 -17.84 5.87 -10.97
CA LEU A 344 -16.89 6.46 -11.91
C LEU A 344 -17.36 7.79 -12.47
N VAL A 345 -18.68 8.02 -12.60
CA VAL A 345 -19.21 9.30 -13.09
C VAL A 345 -18.89 10.39 -12.07
N ASN A 346 -19.19 10.13 -10.80
CA ASN A 346 -18.92 11.05 -9.71
C ASN A 346 -17.43 11.31 -9.54
N ILE A 347 -16.56 10.28 -9.60
CA ILE A 347 -15.12 10.50 -9.52
C ILE A 347 -14.62 11.34 -10.69
N LYS A 348 -15.01 11.01 -11.94
CA LYS A 348 -14.58 11.76 -13.14
C LYS A 348 -14.93 13.24 -13.03
N LEU A 349 -16.16 13.56 -12.60
CA LEU A 349 -16.59 14.93 -12.36
C LEU A 349 -15.79 15.60 -11.23
N THR A 350 -15.60 14.89 -10.12
CA THR A 350 -14.96 15.41 -8.91
C THR A 350 -13.49 15.77 -9.12
N VAL A 351 -12.76 14.98 -9.92
CA VAL A 351 -11.32 15.21 -10.18
C VAL A 351 -11.08 16.03 -11.44
N GLY A 352 -12.13 16.44 -12.16
CA GLY A 352 -12.02 17.15 -13.43
C GLY A 352 -11.35 16.32 -14.52
N TRP A 353 -11.60 15.01 -14.54
CA TRP A 353 -10.97 14.06 -15.47
C TRP A 353 -11.28 14.40 -16.93
N ARG A 354 -10.28 14.26 -17.79
CA ARG A 354 -10.37 14.45 -19.24
C ARG A 354 -10.05 13.16 -19.99
N GLN A 355 -10.65 13.00 -21.16
CA GLN A 355 -10.39 11.85 -22.02
C GLN A 355 -8.89 11.70 -22.31
N GLY A 356 -8.39 10.46 -22.14
CA GLY A 356 -6.98 10.11 -22.31
C GLY A 356 -6.14 10.17 -21.03
N GLN A 357 -6.66 10.77 -19.95
CA GLN A 357 -5.96 10.77 -18.66
C GLN A 357 -6.10 9.42 -17.94
N ARG A 358 -5.04 9.00 -17.27
CA ARG A 358 -5.02 7.79 -16.45
C ARG A 358 -5.51 8.11 -15.04
N LEU A 359 -6.49 7.34 -14.58
CA LEU A 359 -7.09 7.49 -13.24
C LEU A 359 -6.69 6.29 -12.38
N ARG A 360 -5.92 6.54 -11.33
CA ARG A 360 -5.45 5.53 -10.38
C ARG A 360 -6.11 5.73 -9.02
N LEU A 361 -6.44 4.62 -8.36
CA LEU A 361 -6.85 4.58 -6.96
C LEU A 361 -5.80 3.86 -6.13
N GLU A 362 -5.60 4.33 -4.90
CA GLU A 362 -4.77 3.65 -3.91
C GLU A 362 -5.48 3.68 -2.57
N GLY A 363 -5.70 2.52 -1.95
CA GLY A 363 -6.37 2.38 -0.67
C GLY A 363 -5.41 1.95 0.42
N SER A 364 -5.70 2.37 1.65
CA SER A 364 -4.99 1.97 2.87
C SER A 364 -5.95 1.39 3.90
N THR A 365 -5.51 0.39 4.66
CA THR A 365 -6.33 -0.28 5.69
C THR A 365 -5.73 -0.17 7.10
N VAL A 366 -6.52 -0.56 8.11
CA VAL A 366 -6.12 -0.50 9.54
C VAL A 366 -4.84 -1.28 9.84
N ASN A 367 -4.65 -2.44 9.20
CA ASN A 367 -3.44 -3.26 9.32
C ASN A 367 -2.26 -2.77 8.47
N GLN A 368 -2.32 -1.54 7.93
CA GLN A 368 -1.27 -0.95 7.10
C GLN A 368 -1.06 -1.66 5.75
N GLN A 369 -2.03 -2.46 5.29
CA GLN A 369 -1.98 -2.93 3.90
C GLN A 369 -2.36 -1.79 2.96
N THR A 370 -1.64 -1.71 1.86
CA THR A 370 -1.97 -0.84 0.73
C THR A 370 -2.34 -1.68 -0.48
N PHE A 371 -3.18 -1.13 -1.33
CA PHE A 371 -3.62 -1.76 -2.57
C PHE A 371 -3.92 -0.68 -3.61
N GLU A 372 -3.60 -0.93 -4.86
CA GLU A 372 -3.72 0.07 -5.92
C GLU A 372 -4.35 -0.50 -7.18
N MET A 373 -5.05 0.37 -7.91
CA MET A 373 -5.50 0.11 -9.26
C MET A 373 -5.11 1.27 -10.15
N ASP A 374 -4.31 0.92 -11.14
CA ASP A 374 -3.46 1.85 -11.86
C ASP A 374 -4.20 2.50 -13.05
N ASP A 375 -5.21 1.84 -13.60
CA ASP A 375 -6.17 2.39 -14.58
C ASP A 375 -7.58 1.87 -14.29
N ILE A 376 -8.33 2.61 -13.48
CA ILE A 376 -9.67 2.19 -13.07
C ILE A 376 -10.69 2.27 -14.21
N ILE A 377 -10.46 3.14 -15.19
CA ILE A 377 -11.38 3.34 -16.32
C ILE A 377 -11.23 2.17 -17.27
N GLY A 378 -10.00 1.89 -17.72
CA GLY A 378 -9.70 0.73 -18.54
C GLY A 378 -10.09 -0.58 -17.84
N PHE A 379 -9.89 -0.67 -16.52
CA PHE A 379 -10.35 -1.82 -15.74
C PHE A 379 -11.86 -2.03 -15.87
N VAL A 380 -12.70 -1.04 -15.56
CA VAL A 380 -14.15 -1.21 -15.62
C VAL A 380 -14.64 -1.44 -17.06
N GLU A 381 -14.14 -0.65 -18.02
CA GLU A 381 -14.53 -0.76 -19.43
C GLU A 381 -14.19 -2.14 -20.01
N SER A 382 -13.03 -2.71 -19.67
CA SER A 382 -12.62 -4.05 -20.13
C SER A 382 -13.48 -5.19 -19.57
N ARG A 383 -14.24 -4.94 -18.50
CA ARG A 383 -15.07 -5.94 -17.81
C ARG A 383 -16.54 -5.86 -18.20
N ILE A 384 -16.97 -4.76 -18.84
CA ILE A 384 -18.33 -4.66 -19.38
C ILE A 384 -18.39 -5.43 -20.70
N VAL A 385 -19.22 -6.47 -20.75
CA VAL A 385 -19.39 -7.33 -21.93
C VAL A 385 -20.86 -7.42 -22.34
N LYS A 386 -21.09 -7.72 -23.62
CA LYS A 386 -22.40 -8.11 -24.15
C LYS A 386 -22.37 -9.61 -24.44
N LEU A 387 -23.25 -10.37 -23.79
CA LEU A 387 -23.37 -11.81 -23.98
C LEU A 387 -24.55 -12.12 -24.91
N PRO A 388 -24.38 -12.97 -25.94
CA PRO A 388 -25.49 -13.37 -26.80
C PRO A 388 -26.65 -13.98 -26.00
N GLY A 389 -27.87 -13.49 -26.21
CA GLY A 389 -29.06 -13.99 -25.51
C GLY A 389 -29.25 -13.46 -24.09
N VAL A 390 -28.39 -12.56 -23.60
CA VAL A 390 -28.62 -11.83 -22.34
C VAL A 390 -28.98 -10.39 -22.65
N HIS A 391 -30.09 -9.92 -22.10
CA HIS A 391 -30.50 -8.54 -22.23
C HIS A 391 -29.64 -7.61 -21.35
N GLY A 392 -29.18 -6.50 -21.92
CA GLY A 392 -28.42 -5.49 -21.17
C GLY A 392 -26.90 -5.73 -21.15
N LYS A 393 -26.21 -4.98 -20.29
CA LYS A 393 -24.76 -5.10 -20.07
C LYS A 393 -24.51 -6.15 -18.99
N CYS A 394 -23.53 -7.03 -19.23
CA CYS A 394 -23.03 -7.95 -18.22
C CYS A 394 -21.65 -7.52 -17.77
N ILE A 395 -21.28 -7.90 -16.56
CA ILE A 395 -19.97 -7.66 -15.98
C ILE A 395 -19.24 -8.98 -15.90
N LYS A 396 -18.03 -9.00 -16.44
CA LYS A 396 -17.06 -10.08 -16.31
C LYS A 396 -16.32 -9.91 -14.99
N GLY A 397 -16.50 -10.85 -14.06
CA GLY A 397 -15.75 -10.87 -12.80
C GLY A 397 -14.25 -11.11 -12.98
N ALA A 398 -13.53 -11.05 -11.86
CA ALA A 398 -12.19 -11.62 -11.79
C ALA A 398 -12.26 -13.15 -11.96
N ASP A 399 -11.22 -13.70 -12.57
CA ASP A 399 -10.99 -15.14 -12.66
C ASP A 399 -9.94 -15.56 -11.64
N ILE A 400 -10.05 -16.81 -11.20
CA ILE A 400 -9.13 -17.50 -10.30
C ILE A 400 -8.44 -18.64 -11.05
N GLY A 401 -7.24 -19.02 -10.61
CA GLY A 401 -6.37 -19.97 -11.31
C GLY A 401 -5.32 -19.29 -12.20
N GLY A 402 -4.37 -20.07 -12.71
CA GLY A 402 -3.26 -19.55 -13.51
C GLY A 402 -3.67 -19.30 -14.96
N ARG A 403 -3.55 -18.06 -15.43
CA ARG A 403 -3.62 -17.78 -16.88
C ARG A 403 -2.32 -18.27 -17.54
N GLY A 404 -2.41 -19.17 -18.52
CA GLY A 404 -1.30 -19.38 -19.46
C GLY A 404 -0.58 -20.74 -19.41
N LEU A 405 -1.25 -21.83 -19.01
CA LEU A 405 -0.74 -23.20 -19.22
C LEU A 405 -1.13 -23.76 -20.61
N GLY A 406 -1.25 -22.90 -21.63
CA GLY A 406 -1.44 -23.29 -23.03
C GLY A 406 -2.79 -22.92 -23.67
N ALA A 407 -3.77 -22.42 -22.91
CA ALA A 407 -5.06 -22.00 -23.45
C ALA A 407 -4.99 -20.64 -24.19
N ARG A 408 -5.61 -20.55 -25.39
CA ARG A 408 -5.68 -19.31 -26.18
C ARG A 408 -7.05 -18.62 -26.18
N GLU A 409 -8.14 -19.35 -25.88
CA GLU A 409 -9.50 -18.79 -25.90
C GLU A 409 -10.29 -19.19 -24.64
N ALA A 410 -11.02 -18.23 -24.07
CA ALA A 410 -11.94 -18.50 -22.98
C ALA A 410 -13.22 -19.11 -23.54
N SER A 411 -13.71 -20.17 -22.89
CA SER A 411 -15.05 -20.73 -23.09
C SER A 411 -16.03 -20.03 -22.16
N HIS A 412 -17.29 -19.91 -22.58
CA HIS A 412 -18.31 -19.15 -21.86
C HIS A 412 -19.64 -19.90 -21.84
N VAL A 413 -20.33 -19.85 -20.71
CA VAL A 413 -21.65 -20.43 -20.51
C VAL A 413 -22.57 -19.39 -19.89
N ILE A 414 -23.81 -19.34 -20.38
CA ILE A 414 -24.88 -18.50 -19.87
C ILE A 414 -25.92 -19.41 -19.23
N LEU A 415 -26.31 -19.14 -17.98
CA LEU A 415 -27.17 -20.03 -17.19
C LEU A 415 -28.65 -19.94 -17.58
N SER A 416 -29.06 -18.88 -18.26
CA SER A 416 -30.40 -18.72 -18.82
C SER A 416 -30.28 -18.07 -20.20
N LYS A 417 -30.79 -18.74 -21.24
CA LYS A 417 -30.71 -18.26 -22.62
C LYS A 417 -32.09 -18.35 -23.30
N PRO A 418 -32.36 -17.58 -24.37
CA PRO A 418 -33.58 -17.75 -25.15
C PRO A 418 -33.66 -19.21 -25.64
N ALA A 419 -34.82 -19.86 -25.49
CA ALA A 419 -34.96 -21.24 -25.94
C ALA A 419 -34.72 -21.32 -27.45
N GLN A 420 -33.95 -22.33 -27.89
CA GLN A 420 -33.84 -22.60 -29.32
C GLN A 420 -35.18 -23.09 -29.85
N GLU A 421 -35.68 -22.49 -30.92
CA GLU A 421 -36.77 -23.09 -31.68
C GLU A 421 -36.30 -24.46 -32.18
N SER A 422 -36.87 -25.52 -31.64
CA SER A 422 -36.60 -26.87 -32.14
C SER A 422 -37.00 -26.90 -33.62
N ASN A 423 -36.07 -27.28 -34.50
CA ASN A 423 -36.38 -27.76 -35.86
C ASN A 423 -37.12 -29.11 -35.77
N SER A 424 -38.27 -29.13 -35.12
CA SER A 424 -39.24 -30.22 -35.18
C SER A 424 -40.34 -29.83 -36.16
N LEU A 425 -40.69 -30.78 -37.02
CA LEU A 425 -41.63 -30.69 -38.14
C LEU A 425 -43.05 -30.22 -37.74
N VAL A 426 -43.22 -28.94 -37.40
CA VAL A 426 -44.53 -28.31 -37.13
C VAL A 426 -44.69 -26.99 -37.91
N SER A 427 -43.92 -26.81 -38.99
CA SER A 427 -44.07 -25.65 -39.88
C SER A 427 -45.30 -25.72 -40.80
N ASP A 428 -45.97 -26.87 -40.91
CA ASP A 428 -47.01 -27.06 -41.94
C ASP A 428 -48.46 -27.02 -41.44
N LEU A 429 -48.70 -26.83 -40.13
CA LEU A 429 -50.07 -26.80 -39.58
C LEU A 429 -50.53 -25.44 -39.01
N ARG A 430 -49.69 -24.39 -39.02
CA ARG A 430 -50.08 -23.05 -38.54
C ARG A 430 -50.39 -22.02 -39.63
N ARG A 431 -50.40 -22.41 -40.92
CA ARG A 431 -50.72 -21.51 -42.04
C ARG A 431 -52.15 -21.59 -42.58
N LEU A 432 -53.07 -22.26 -41.90
CA LEU A 432 -54.50 -22.09 -42.12
C LEU A 432 -55.18 -21.83 -40.79
N HIS A 433 -55.42 -20.57 -40.46
CA HIS A 433 -56.72 -20.04 -40.06
C HIS A 433 -56.63 -18.51 -39.97
N LEU A 434 -57.63 -17.87 -40.59
CA LEU A 434 -57.76 -16.44 -40.82
C LEU A 434 -58.02 -15.66 -39.52
N GLY A 435 -57.44 -14.45 -39.44
CA GLY A 435 -58.14 -13.24 -39.01
C GLY A 435 -58.27 -12.95 -37.51
N HIS A 436 -57.67 -11.81 -37.10
CA HIS A 436 -57.87 -11.05 -35.86
C HIS A 436 -57.42 -11.71 -34.54
N SER A 437 -56.31 -11.24 -33.96
CA SER A 437 -56.32 -10.38 -32.76
C SER A 437 -54.94 -10.32 -32.06
N ARG A 438 -54.64 -9.11 -31.55
CA ARG A 438 -53.73 -8.75 -30.45
C ARG A 438 -52.23 -9.05 -30.61
N ASP A 439 -51.47 -7.96 -30.65
CA ASP A 439 -50.07 -7.89 -30.23
C ASP A 439 -49.94 -8.36 -28.77
N THR A 440 -49.71 -9.66 -28.58
CA THR A 440 -48.96 -10.17 -27.45
C THR A 440 -47.68 -10.75 -28.04
N GLU A 441 -46.56 -10.05 -27.87
CA GLU A 441 -45.24 -10.68 -27.97
C GLU A 441 -45.21 -11.80 -26.92
N ASP A 442 -45.58 -13.01 -27.34
CA ASP A 442 -45.41 -14.22 -26.54
C ASP A 442 -43.90 -14.41 -26.34
N ALA A 443 -43.40 -13.90 -25.22
CA ALA A 443 -42.00 -14.06 -24.83
C ALA A 443 -41.68 -15.56 -24.75
N VAL A 444 -40.85 -16.03 -25.67
CA VAL A 444 -40.32 -17.40 -25.66
C VAL A 444 -39.68 -17.63 -24.28
N PRO A 445 -40.13 -18.62 -23.50
CA PRO A 445 -39.57 -18.86 -22.18
C PRO A 445 -38.09 -19.20 -22.30
N ASN A 446 -37.24 -18.53 -21.51
CA ASN A 446 -35.81 -18.83 -21.51
C ASN A 446 -35.56 -20.28 -21.07
N ALA A 447 -34.69 -20.97 -21.79
CA ALA A 447 -34.18 -22.28 -21.39
C ALA A 447 -33.34 -22.12 -20.11
N TYR A 448 -33.55 -23.02 -19.15
CA TYR A 448 -32.85 -23.04 -17.86
C TYR A 448 -32.02 -24.32 -17.71
N VAL A 449 -30.96 -24.25 -16.89
CA VAL A 449 -30.10 -25.41 -16.61
C VAL A 449 -30.88 -26.44 -15.77
N THR A 450 -30.94 -27.67 -16.26
CA THR A 450 -31.60 -28.81 -15.59
C THR A 450 -30.63 -29.68 -14.83
N HIS A 451 -29.40 -29.81 -15.30
CA HIS A 451 -28.32 -30.49 -14.61
C HIS A 451 -26.96 -30.03 -15.15
N VAL A 452 -25.93 -30.20 -14.32
CA VAL A 452 -24.53 -29.97 -14.68
C VAL A 452 -23.78 -31.29 -14.54
N ARG A 453 -23.04 -31.67 -15.59
CA ARG A 453 -22.05 -32.76 -15.52
C ARG A 453 -20.68 -32.16 -15.27
N ILE A 454 -20.08 -32.56 -14.16
CA ILE A 454 -18.77 -32.11 -13.71
C ILE A 454 -17.75 -33.18 -14.10
N HIS A 455 -16.77 -32.79 -14.92
CA HIS A 455 -15.64 -33.61 -15.33
C HIS A 455 -14.45 -33.30 -14.44
N CYS A 456 -13.97 -34.29 -13.69
CA CYS A 456 -12.84 -34.12 -12.79
C CYS A 456 -12.09 -35.43 -12.51
N GLY A 457 -10.79 -35.32 -12.30
CA GLY A 457 -9.94 -36.34 -11.68
C GLY A 457 -9.25 -35.76 -10.44
N ASP A 458 -7.92 -35.75 -10.46
CA ASP A 458 -7.11 -35.06 -9.43
C ASP A 458 -7.21 -33.52 -9.53
N ALA A 459 -7.69 -33.01 -10.66
CA ALA A 459 -8.02 -31.60 -10.90
C ALA A 459 -9.38 -31.48 -11.62
N LEU A 460 -9.91 -30.25 -11.75
CA LEU A 460 -11.12 -30.00 -12.51
C LEU A 460 -10.82 -29.97 -14.01
N ASP A 461 -11.49 -30.81 -14.81
CA ASP A 461 -11.33 -30.83 -16.26
C ASP A 461 -12.33 -29.89 -16.95
N GLY A 462 -13.62 -29.96 -16.59
CA GLY A 462 -14.67 -29.23 -17.30
C GLY A 462 -16.08 -29.36 -16.71
N LEU A 463 -17.00 -28.58 -17.26
CA LEU A 463 -18.40 -28.49 -16.85
C LEU A 463 -19.31 -28.49 -18.09
N VAL A 464 -20.24 -29.44 -18.18
CA VAL A 464 -21.28 -29.48 -19.21
C VAL A 464 -22.61 -29.08 -18.59
N PHE A 465 -23.25 -28.04 -19.12
CA PHE A 465 -24.55 -27.55 -18.71
C PHE A 465 -25.62 -28.02 -19.68
N PHE A 466 -26.65 -28.68 -19.16
CA PHE A 466 -27.77 -29.20 -19.95
C PHE A 466 -29.02 -28.36 -19.68
N TYR A 467 -29.70 -27.96 -20.75
CA TYR A 467 -30.82 -27.02 -20.67
C TYR A 467 -32.17 -27.71 -20.88
N SER A 468 -33.24 -27.06 -20.43
CA SER A 468 -34.62 -27.56 -20.56
C SER A 468 -35.11 -27.71 -22.00
N ASP A 469 -34.46 -27.03 -22.96
CA ASP A 469 -34.74 -27.15 -24.40
C ASP A 469 -33.94 -28.28 -25.07
N GLY A 470 -33.18 -29.06 -24.31
CA GLY A 470 -32.33 -30.15 -24.79
C GLY A 470 -30.97 -29.71 -25.32
N SER A 471 -30.71 -28.41 -25.42
CA SER A 471 -29.39 -27.90 -25.81
C SER A 471 -28.37 -28.09 -24.69
N THR A 472 -27.08 -27.98 -25.03
CA THR A 472 -25.96 -28.05 -24.07
C THR A 472 -24.97 -26.92 -24.30
N SER A 473 -24.28 -26.53 -23.23
CA SER A 473 -23.15 -25.60 -23.27
C SER A 473 -22.03 -26.16 -22.41
N PHE A 474 -20.78 -25.82 -22.70
CA PHE A 474 -19.64 -26.50 -22.11
C PHE A 474 -18.49 -25.54 -21.79
N LEU A 475 -17.81 -25.79 -20.67
CA LEU A 475 -16.58 -25.14 -20.23
C LEU A 475 -15.48 -26.19 -20.00
N GLY A 476 -14.27 -25.93 -20.48
CA GLY A 476 -13.09 -26.76 -20.18
C GLY A 476 -12.90 -27.98 -21.11
N LYS A 477 -12.60 -29.15 -20.53
CA LYS A 477 -12.38 -30.43 -21.21
C LYS A 477 -13.22 -31.56 -20.61
N THR A 478 -13.51 -32.59 -21.41
CA THR A 478 -14.32 -33.75 -21.00
C THR A 478 -13.45 -34.90 -20.49
N GLY A 479 -12.35 -34.55 -19.81
CA GLY A 479 -11.44 -35.50 -19.17
C GLY A 479 -11.99 -36.08 -17.87
N GLY A 480 -11.18 -36.89 -17.19
CA GLY A 480 -11.46 -37.38 -15.85
C GLY A 480 -12.72 -38.27 -15.71
N GLY A 481 -13.14 -38.45 -14.47
CA GLY A 481 -14.44 -39.05 -14.13
C GLY A 481 -15.56 -38.03 -14.20
N THR A 482 -16.81 -38.50 -14.23
CA THR A 482 -17.99 -37.64 -14.33
C THR A 482 -18.89 -37.73 -13.12
N ARG A 483 -19.39 -36.59 -12.66
CA ARG A 483 -20.46 -36.50 -11.66
C ARG A 483 -21.59 -35.63 -12.17
N GLU A 484 -22.83 -36.09 -12.00
CA GLU A 484 -24.02 -35.33 -12.36
C GLU A 484 -24.64 -34.64 -11.15
N PHE A 485 -25.06 -33.40 -11.35
CA PHE A 485 -25.76 -32.60 -10.35
C PHE A 485 -27.03 -32.01 -10.97
N SER A 486 -28.18 -32.53 -10.53
CA SER A 486 -29.50 -32.09 -10.99
C SER A 486 -29.94 -30.81 -10.30
N ILE A 487 -30.53 -29.89 -11.05
CA ILE A 487 -31.06 -28.61 -10.60
C ILE A 487 -32.56 -28.58 -10.89
N ALA A 488 -33.37 -28.42 -9.84
CA ALA A 488 -34.81 -28.39 -9.97
C ALA A 488 -35.29 -27.15 -10.75
N LYS A 489 -36.45 -27.25 -11.41
CA LYS A 489 -37.06 -26.09 -12.08
C LYS A 489 -37.29 -24.97 -11.05
N GLY A 490 -36.70 -23.81 -11.30
CA GLY A 490 -36.78 -22.64 -10.40
C GLY A 490 -35.67 -22.57 -9.34
N ASP A 491 -34.85 -23.61 -9.18
CA ASP A 491 -33.62 -23.53 -8.39
C ASP A 491 -32.52 -22.86 -9.21
N ARG A 492 -31.85 -21.86 -8.63
CA ARG A 492 -30.86 -21.03 -9.33
C ARG A 492 -29.48 -21.27 -8.76
N ILE A 493 -28.48 -21.40 -9.62
CA ILE A 493 -27.08 -21.40 -9.18
C ILE A 493 -26.79 -20.02 -8.57
N LYS A 494 -26.35 -20.02 -7.31
CA LYS A 494 -26.07 -18.82 -6.52
C LYS A 494 -24.60 -18.43 -6.65
N HIS A 495 -23.71 -19.38 -6.43
CA HIS A 495 -22.26 -19.18 -6.48
C HIS A 495 -21.52 -20.50 -6.68
N PHE A 496 -20.20 -20.40 -6.83
CA PHE A 496 -19.30 -21.55 -6.90
C PHE A 496 -18.28 -21.47 -5.77
N VAL A 497 -18.00 -22.58 -5.11
CA VAL A 497 -16.85 -22.73 -4.22
C VAL A 497 -15.77 -23.43 -5.02
N VAL A 498 -14.61 -22.81 -5.15
CA VAL A 498 -13.56 -23.26 -6.08
C VAL A 498 -12.23 -23.34 -5.34
N ARG A 499 -11.43 -24.36 -5.60
CA ARG A 499 -10.02 -24.41 -5.19
C ARG A 499 -9.16 -24.19 -6.41
N ALA A 500 -8.23 -23.24 -6.31
CA ALA A 500 -7.35 -22.92 -7.42
C ALA A 500 -5.95 -22.51 -6.96
N GLY A 501 -4.96 -22.83 -7.79
CA GLY A 501 -3.57 -22.39 -7.68
C GLY A 501 -3.06 -22.02 -9.08
N LEU A 502 -2.16 -22.83 -9.63
CA LEU A 502 -1.73 -22.70 -11.04
C LEU A 502 -2.82 -23.14 -12.04
N TRP A 503 -3.77 -23.96 -11.60
CA TRP A 503 -4.97 -24.39 -12.32
C TRP A 503 -6.14 -24.47 -11.33
N VAL A 504 -7.33 -24.89 -11.79
CA VAL A 504 -8.49 -25.13 -10.94
C VAL A 504 -8.48 -26.58 -10.46
N ASP A 505 -8.27 -26.78 -9.16
CA ASP A 505 -8.18 -28.10 -8.54
C ASP A 505 -9.55 -28.75 -8.37
N GLY A 506 -10.56 -27.98 -7.96
CA GLY A 506 -11.87 -28.54 -7.69
C GLY A 506 -12.94 -27.48 -7.50
N ILE A 507 -14.19 -27.92 -7.53
CA ILE A 507 -15.38 -27.07 -7.50
C ILE A 507 -16.53 -27.72 -6.75
N GLU A 508 -17.35 -26.88 -6.13
CA GLU A 508 -18.69 -27.19 -5.67
C GLU A 508 -19.66 -26.13 -6.19
N ILE A 509 -20.72 -26.58 -6.85
CA ILE A 509 -21.79 -25.72 -7.35
C ILE A 509 -22.83 -25.57 -6.25
N VAL A 510 -23.14 -24.32 -5.87
CA VAL A 510 -24.12 -24.02 -4.82
C VAL A 510 -25.31 -23.31 -5.44
N THR A 511 -26.50 -23.87 -5.26
CA THR A 511 -27.76 -23.29 -5.69
C THR A 511 -28.49 -22.66 -4.49
N GLU A 512 -29.71 -22.16 -4.71
CA GLU A 512 -30.56 -21.64 -3.64
C GLU A 512 -31.10 -22.77 -2.75
N GLN A 513 -31.25 -23.98 -3.29
CA GLN A 513 -31.89 -25.10 -2.60
C GLN A 513 -30.95 -26.29 -2.33
N SER A 514 -29.82 -26.38 -3.03
CA SER A 514 -28.95 -27.56 -2.98
C SER A 514 -27.47 -27.25 -3.27
N ARG A 515 -26.62 -28.27 -3.09
CA ARG A 515 -25.17 -28.21 -3.36
C ARG A 515 -24.77 -29.48 -4.11
N SER A 516 -23.87 -29.36 -5.09
CA SER A 516 -23.37 -30.52 -5.83
C SER A 516 -22.53 -31.46 -4.97
N GLY A 517 -22.00 -30.98 -3.85
CA GLY A 517 -20.85 -31.57 -3.17
C GLY A 517 -19.54 -31.29 -3.90
N TRP A 518 -18.42 -31.47 -3.20
CA TRP A 518 -17.07 -31.23 -3.73
C TRP A 518 -16.72 -32.19 -4.87
N CYS A 519 -16.11 -31.67 -5.93
CA CYS A 519 -15.65 -32.42 -7.11
C CYS A 519 -14.24 -31.96 -7.51
N GLY A 520 -13.33 -32.90 -7.79
CA GLY A 520 -11.93 -32.63 -8.09
C GLY A 520 -11.02 -32.70 -6.85
N GLY A 521 -9.79 -32.23 -7.00
CA GLY A 521 -8.76 -32.25 -5.98
C GLY A 521 -8.99 -31.24 -4.85
N THR A 522 -8.11 -31.30 -3.84
CA THR A 522 -8.13 -30.43 -2.65
C THR A 522 -6.91 -29.49 -2.59
N GLY A 523 -6.19 -29.35 -3.70
CA GLY A 523 -5.09 -28.40 -3.87
C GLY A 523 -5.53 -26.93 -3.80
N GLY A 524 -4.59 -26.02 -4.06
CA GLY A 524 -4.87 -24.59 -4.19
C GLY A 524 -5.44 -23.89 -2.94
N ALA A 525 -5.72 -22.60 -3.10
CA ALA A 525 -6.48 -21.82 -2.13
C ALA A 525 -7.98 -21.95 -2.40
N LEU A 526 -8.79 -21.83 -1.35
CA LEU A 526 -10.25 -21.88 -1.45
C LEU A 526 -10.81 -20.48 -1.75
N TYR A 527 -11.67 -20.38 -2.75
CA TYR A 527 -12.35 -19.17 -3.20
C TYR A 527 -13.86 -19.38 -3.21
N VAL A 528 -14.61 -18.33 -2.87
CA VAL A 528 -16.05 -18.25 -3.10
C VAL A 528 -16.26 -17.28 -4.26
N VAL A 529 -16.67 -17.81 -5.41
CA VAL A 529 -16.88 -17.04 -6.64
C VAL A 529 -18.37 -16.71 -6.74
N GLU A 530 -18.73 -15.53 -6.23
CA GLU A 530 -20.12 -15.05 -6.18
C GLU A 530 -20.28 -13.63 -6.74
N PRO A 531 -21.45 -13.28 -7.30
CA PRO A 531 -21.75 -11.91 -7.67
C PRO A 531 -21.71 -10.97 -6.45
N PRO A 532 -21.28 -9.72 -6.60
CA PRO A 532 -21.38 -8.74 -5.53
C PRO A 532 -22.83 -8.54 -5.09
N LYS A 533 -23.05 -8.18 -3.81
CA LYS A 533 -24.40 -7.85 -3.31
C LYS A 533 -25.07 -6.80 -4.21
N GLY A 534 -26.31 -7.07 -4.61
CA GLY A 534 -27.07 -6.28 -5.58
C GLY A 534 -27.00 -6.81 -7.01
N TYR A 535 -26.24 -7.88 -7.27
CA TYR A 535 -26.07 -8.47 -8.59
C TYR A 535 -26.51 -9.94 -8.61
N SER A 536 -26.92 -10.38 -9.79
CA SER A 536 -27.35 -11.76 -10.07
C SER A 536 -26.36 -12.44 -11.00
N LEU A 537 -26.10 -13.73 -10.73
CA LEU A 537 -25.29 -14.58 -11.59
C LEU A 537 -25.98 -14.78 -12.94
N VAL A 538 -25.24 -14.56 -14.03
CA VAL A 538 -25.69 -14.70 -15.42
C VAL A 538 -25.05 -15.92 -16.08
N GLY A 539 -23.78 -16.16 -15.79
CA GLY A 539 -22.96 -17.09 -16.54
C GLY A 539 -21.62 -17.35 -15.88
N CYS A 540 -20.83 -18.20 -16.49
CA CYS A 540 -19.44 -18.47 -16.10
C CYS A 540 -18.55 -18.55 -17.33
N PHE A 541 -17.25 -18.36 -17.13
CA PHE A 541 -16.22 -18.54 -18.14
C PHE A 541 -15.03 -19.28 -17.57
N ALA A 542 -14.31 -19.95 -18.44
CA ALA A 542 -13.11 -20.67 -18.08
C ALA A 542 -12.11 -20.73 -19.24
N THR A 543 -10.83 -20.79 -18.92
CA THR A 543 -9.78 -21.23 -19.85
C THR A 543 -9.34 -22.64 -19.49
N ALA A 544 -8.90 -23.44 -20.46
CA ALA A 544 -8.42 -24.78 -20.19
C ALA A 544 -7.25 -25.17 -21.11
N GLY A 545 -6.17 -25.63 -20.48
CA GLY A 545 -5.05 -26.35 -21.07
C GLY A 545 -5.31 -27.84 -20.87
N ASP A 546 -4.40 -28.58 -20.25
CA ASP A 546 -4.62 -30.00 -19.92
C ASP A 546 -5.77 -30.24 -18.94
N TRP A 547 -6.00 -29.28 -18.05
CA TRP A 547 -7.15 -29.18 -17.15
C TRP A 547 -7.78 -27.78 -17.25
N MET A 548 -8.80 -27.49 -16.46
CA MET A 548 -9.32 -26.13 -16.33
C MET A 548 -8.26 -25.24 -15.65
N ASP A 549 -7.78 -24.23 -16.38
CA ASP A 549 -6.71 -23.33 -15.93
C ASP A 549 -7.25 -22.20 -15.06
N SER A 550 -8.37 -21.61 -15.48
CA SER A 550 -9.02 -20.52 -14.76
C SER A 550 -10.54 -20.60 -14.82
N PHE A 551 -11.18 -20.01 -13.83
CA PHE A 551 -12.64 -19.95 -13.73
C PHE A 551 -13.09 -18.57 -13.24
N GLY A 552 -14.19 -18.06 -13.79
CA GLY A 552 -14.80 -16.81 -13.36
C GLY A 552 -16.28 -16.72 -13.73
N ILE A 553 -16.94 -15.65 -13.30
CA ILE A 553 -18.39 -15.49 -13.48
C ILE A 553 -18.77 -14.22 -14.25
N TYR A 554 -19.94 -14.29 -14.89
CA TYR A 554 -20.66 -13.13 -15.40
C TYR A 554 -21.82 -12.80 -14.48
N TYR A 555 -22.03 -11.51 -14.22
CA TYR A 555 -23.15 -11.04 -13.43
C TYR A 555 -23.75 -9.74 -13.99
N GLN A 556 -24.97 -9.44 -13.58
CA GLN A 556 -25.70 -8.22 -13.94
C GLN A 556 -26.41 -7.64 -12.72
N SER A 557 -26.70 -6.35 -12.74
CA SER A 557 -27.44 -5.69 -11.66
C SER A 557 -28.81 -6.36 -11.50
N SER A 558 -29.16 -6.70 -10.27
CA SER A 558 -30.48 -7.24 -9.93
C SER A 558 -31.46 -6.08 -9.92
N VAL A 559 -32.32 -5.98 -10.95
CA VAL A 559 -33.41 -5.00 -11.02
C VAL A 559 -34.39 -5.20 -9.86
#